data_AF-A0A7Y9S420-F1
#
_entry.id   AF-A0A7Y9S420-F1
#
_cell.length_a   1.000
_cell.length_b   1.000
_cell.length_c   1.000
_cell.angle_alpha   90.00
_cell.angle_beta   90.00
_cell.angle_gamma   90.00
#
_symmetry.space_group_name_H-M   'P 1'
#
loop_
_entity.id
_entity.type
_entity.pdbx_description
1 polymer ?
#
loop_
_entity_poly.entity_id
_entity_poly.type
_entity_poly.pdbx_seq_one_letter_code
_entity_poly.pdbx_strand_id
1 'polypeptide(L)'
;MAEDLVVSGFMGAATVQVAALSRITPLSAAEPLVRGMLAEHGVEVPLAEDEGSEYQVLKRSFGYWDLPIYFFEGPFHVQIPAWDDQSSLDRALVTLLDQRDSLTMPTERASIEQEMRAVVRAHVSER
;
A
#
# COMPACT_ATOMS: atom_id res chain seq x y z
N MET A 1 -18.59 -0.28 10.52
CA MET A 1 -19.20 0.17 9.24
C MET A 1 -19.66 1.60 9.44
N ALA A 2 -19.42 2.54 8.51
CA ALA A 2 -20.01 3.89 8.36
C ALA A 2 -20.57 4.61 9.62
N GLU A 3 -21.61 4.05 10.22
CA GLU A 3 -22.19 4.32 11.53
C GLU A 3 -21.13 4.52 12.65
N ASP A 4 -20.10 3.67 12.70
CA ASP A 4 -19.02 3.75 13.70
C ASP A 4 -18.17 5.03 13.55
N LEU A 5 -18.01 5.55 12.33
CA LEU A 5 -17.27 6.79 12.07
C LEU A 5 -18.07 8.02 12.53
N VAL A 6 -19.39 8.02 12.30
CA VAL A 6 -20.29 9.09 12.77
C VAL A 6 -20.38 9.09 14.30
N VAL A 7 -20.51 7.92 14.93
CA VAL A 7 -20.50 7.78 16.40
C VAL A 7 -19.16 8.23 17.00
N SER A 8 -18.05 8.05 16.27
CA SER A 8 -16.71 8.50 16.68
C SER A 8 -16.44 9.99 16.43
N GLY A 9 -17.44 10.77 15.99
CA GLY A 9 -17.34 12.22 15.83
C GLY A 9 -16.84 12.70 14.45
N PHE A 10 -16.67 11.80 13.49
CA PHE A 10 -16.23 12.16 12.14
C PHE A 10 -17.45 12.59 11.30
N MET A 11 -17.77 13.89 11.32
CA MET A 11 -18.97 14.50 10.74
C MET A 11 -18.72 15.30 9.45
N GLY A 12 -17.55 15.15 8.84
CA GLY A 12 -17.20 15.83 7.58
C GLY A 12 -18.13 15.43 6.42
N ALA A 13 -18.36 16.35 5.46
CA ALA A 13 -19.30 16.14 4.38
C ALA A 13 -18.88 14.95 3.49
N ALA A 14 -17.60 14.82 3.19
CA ALA A 14 -17.05 13.69 2.46
C ALA A 14 -17.07 12.41 3.30
N THR A 15 -16.87 12.51 4.62
CA THR A 15 -17.01 11.36 5.54
C THR A 15 -18.42 10.76 5.51
N VAL A 16 -19.46 11.61 5.52
CA VAL A 16 -20.86 11.17 5.40
C VAL A 16 -21.14 10.56 4.02
N GLN A 17 -20.56 11.11 2.96
CA GLN A 17 -20.72 10.57 1.60
C GLN A 17 -20.09 9.18 1.45
N VAL A 18 -18.91 8.97 2.04
CA VAL A 18 -18.26 7.64 2.10
C VAL A 18 -19.10 6.67 2.93
N ALA A 19 -19.64 7.12 4.06
CA ALA A 19 -20.51 6.32 4.92
C ALA A 19 -21.79 5.85 4.21
N ALA A 20 -22.29 6.62 3.23
CA ALA A 20 -23.47 6.29 2.44
C ALA A 20 -23.18 5.38 1.23
N LEU A 21 -21.92 5.01 0.97
CA LEU A 21 -21.56 4.17 -0.17
C LEU A 21 -22.18 2.76 -0.05
N SER A 22 -22.78 2.31 -1.16
CA SER A 22 -23.26 0.94 -1.26
C SER A 22 -22.11 -0.02 -1.53
N ARG A 23 -22.25 -1.26 -1.08
CA ARG A 23 -21.26 -2.34 -1.35
C ARG A 23 -21.11 -2.64 -2.85
N ILE A 24 -22.10 -2.29 -3.66
CA ILE A 24 -22.06 -2.49 -5.13
C ILE A 24 -21.51 -1.27 -5.87
N THR A 25 -21.15 -0.18 -5.18
CA THR A 25 -20.60 1.01 -5.83
C THR A 25 -19.27 0.66 -6.49
N PRO A 26 -19.09 0.97 -7.78
CA PRO A 26 -17.82 0.72 -8.47
C PRO A 26 -16.70 1.57 -7.87
N LEU A 27 -15.48 1.02 -7.89
CA LEU A 27 -14.31 1.69 -7.33
C LEU A 27 -14.09 3.09 -7.90
N SER A 28 -14.29 3.27 -9.21
CA SER A 28 -14.15 4.56 -9.89
C SER A 28 -15.09 5.65 -9.36
N ALA A 29 -16.25 5.27 -8.82
CA ALA A 29 -17.18 6.20 -8.18
C ALA A 29 -16.89 6.40 -6.68
N ALA A 30 -16.34 5.38 -6.02
CA ALA A 30 -16.00 5.43 -4.60
C ALA A 30 -14.69 6.20 -4.32
N GLU A 31 -13.69 6.06 -5.19
CA GLU A 31 -12.33 6.57 -4.97
C GLU A 31 -12.29 8.09 -4.72
N PRO A 32 -12.93 8.96 -5.53
CA PRO A 32 -12.90 10.40 -5.28
C PRO A 32 -13.49 10.78 -3.91
N LEU A 33 -14.51 10.05 -3.46
CA LEU A 33 -15.18 10.28 -2.17
C LEU A 33 -14.28 9.87 -1.01
N VAL A 34 -13.61 8.72 -1.11
CA VAL A 34 -12.66 8.24 -0.10
C VAL A 34 -11.46 9.17 0.01
N ARG A 35 -10.92 9.64 -1.13
CA ARG A 35 -9.85 10.64 -1.13
C ARG A 35 -10.29 11.97 -0.52
N GLY A 36 -11.49 12.44 -0.84
CA GLY A 36 -12.07 13.64 -0.23
C GLY A 36 -12.21 13.51 1.29
N MET A 37 -12.68 12.38 1.78
CA MET A 37 -12.76 12.09 3.22
C MET A 37 -11.37 12.10 3.86
N LEU A 38 -10.38 11.47 3.25
CA LEU A 38 -9.01 11.47 3.79
C LEU A 38 -8.43 12.88 3.85
N ALA A 39 -8.65 13.69 2.80
CA ALA A 39 -8.22 15.09 2.77
C ALA A 39 -8.92 15.95 3.84
N GLU A 40 -10.21 15.72 4.13
CA GLU A 40 -10.91 16.39 5.25
C GLU A 40 -10.19 16.19 6.60
N HIS A 41 -9.49 15.06 6.76
CA HIS A 41 -8.74 14.71 7.97
C HIS A 41 -7.23 14.96 7.84
N GLY A 42 -6.81 15.77 6.86
CA GLY A 42 -5.41 16.14 6.64
C GLY A 42 -4.55 15.00 6.09
N VAL A 43 -5.17 13.94 5.56
CA VAL A 43 -4.48 12.82 4.91
C VAL A 43 -4.54 13.02 3.40
N GLU A 44 -3.47 13.57 2.84
CA GLU A 44 -3.33 13.66 1.39
C GLU A 44 -2.88 12.32 0.80
N VAL A 45 -3.74 11.74 -0.04
CA VAL A 45 -3.39 10.54 -0.81
C VAL A 45 -2.80 10.99 -2.15
N PRO A 46 -1.52 10.68 -2.43
CA PRO A 46 -0.91 11.04 -3.70
C PRO A 46 -1.71 10.47 -4.87
N LEU A 47 -1.87 11.28 -5.92
CA LEU A 47 -2.32 10.81 -7.22
C LEU A 47 -1.09 10.28 -7.95
N ALA A 48 -1.21 9.06 -8.46
CA ALA A 48 -0.22 8.53 -9.36
C ALA A 48 -0.60 8.95 -10.78
N GLU A 49 0.33 9.57 -11.49
CA GLU A 49 0.12 10.09 -12.85
C GLU A 49 0.62 9.10 -13.92
N ASP A 50 1.46 8.15 -13.50
CA ASP A 50 2.06 7.11 -14.33
C ASP A 50 2.37 5.84 -13.51
N GLU A 51 2.67 4.73 -14.21
CA GLU A 51 2.98 3.43 -13.60
C GLU A 51 4.14 3.49 -12.59
N GLY A 52 5.13 4.36 -12.81
CA GLY A 52 6.27 4.52 -11.91
C GLY A 52 5.84 5.16 -10.59
N SER A 53 5.02 6.20 -10.66
CA SER A 53 4.45 6.85 -9.48
C SER A 53 3.46 5.93 -8.75
N GLU A 54 2.68 5.11 -9.47
CA GLU A 54 1.82 4.08 -8.88
C GLU A 54 2.65 3.08 -8.08
N TYR A 55 3.77 2.63 -8.65
CA TYR A 55 4.66 1.70 -7.99
C TYR A 55 5.31 2.29 -6.74
N GLN A 56 5.69 3.57 -6.73
CA GLN A 56 6.20 4.22 -5.51
C GLN A 56 5.16 4.30 -4.40
N VAL A 57 3.89 4.61 -4.75
CA VAL A 57 2.78 4.61 -3.79
C VAL A 57 2.51 3.20 -3.26
N LEU A 58 2.53 2.19 -4.13
CA LEU A 58 2.38 0.79 -3.76
C LEU A 58 3.50 0.32 -2.83
N LYS A 59 4.76 0.63 -3.16
CA LYS A 59 5.94 0.30 -2.34
C LYS A 59 5.79 0.90 -0.95
N ARG A 60 5.47 2.19 -0.84
CA ARG A 60 5.23 2.84 0.46
C ARG A 60 4.06 2.21 1.21
N SER A 61 2.95 1.95 0.52
CA SER A 61 1.77 1.31 1.11
C SER A 61 2.11 -0.07 1.65
N PHE A 62 2.85 -0.90 0.91
CA PHE A 62 3.30 -2.21 1.37
C PHE A 62 4.12 -2.13 2.67
N GLY A 63 5.00 -1.13 2.81
CA GLY A 63 5.81 -0.97 4.02
C GLY A 63 5.01 -0.56 5.26
N TYR A 64 4.02 0.31 5.10
CA TYR A 64 3.30 0.93 6.24
C TYR A 64 1.91 0.33 6.51
N TRP A 65 1.32 -0.32 5.52
CA TRP A 65 -0.01 -0.91 5.58
C TRP A 65 0.15 -2.42 5.48
N ASP A 66 -0.70 -3.18 6.17
CA ASP A 66 -0.69 -4.64 6.11
C ASP A 66 -1.28 -5.15 4.78
N LEU A 67 -0.82 -4.57 3.67
CA LEU A 67 -1.21 -4.95 2.33
C LEU A 67 -0.73 -6.39 2.07
N PRO A 68 -1.62 -7.27 1.61
CA PRO A 68 -1.22 -8.61 1.20
C PRO A 68 -0.12 -8.57 0.13
N ILE A 69 0.90 -9.40 0.28
CA ILE A 69 2.08 -9.43 -0.61
C ILE A 69 1.72 -9.65 -2.08
N TYR A 70 0.65 -10.38 -2.39
CA TYR A 70 0.27 -10.65 -3.78
C TYR A 70 -0.12 -9.38 -4.56
N PHE A 71 -0.53 -8.30 -3.88
CA PHE A 71 -0.74 -7.00 -4.52
C PHE A 71 0.57 -6.29 -4.84
N PHE A 72 1.65 -6.63 -4.14
CA PHE A 72 2.97 -6.02 -4.30
C PHE A 72 3.85 -6.81 -5.29
N GLU A 73 3.84 -8.14 -5.22
CA GLU A 73 4.76 -9.04 -5.93
C GLU A 73 4.71 -8.89 -7.45
N GLY A 74 3.51 -8.87 -8.04
CA GLY A 74 3.34 -8.70 -9.48
C GLY A 74 3.95 -7.39 -10.00
N PRO A 75 3.52 -6.22 -9.48
CA PRO A 75 4.11 -4.94 -9.83
C PRO A 75 5.60 -4.84 -9.53
N PHE A 76 6.07 -5.45 -8.41
CA PHE A 76 7.48 -5.50 -8.07
C PHE A 76 8.29 -6.12 -9.20
N HIS A 77 7.93 -7.33 -9.67
CA HIS A 77 8.65 -8.03 -10.74
C HIS A 77 8.71 -7.27 -12.07
N VAL A 78 7.67 -6.49 -12.41
CA VAL A 78 7.65 -5.66 -13.63
C VAL A 78 8.59 -4.47 -13.51
N GLN A 79 8.76 -3.93 -12.30
CA GLN A 79 9.48 -2.69 -12.03
C GLN A 79 10.91 -2.91 -11.52
N ILE A 80 11.39 -4.15 -11.39
CA ILE A 80 12.77 -4.43 -10.95
C ILE A 80 13.73 -3.92 -12.04
N PRO A 81 14.61 -2.95 -11.72
CA PRO A 81 15.64 -2.52 -12.66
C PRO A 81 16.63 -3.63 -12.98
N ALA A 82 17.37 -3.47 -14.09
CA ALA A 82 18.53 -4.32 -14.37
C ALA A 82 19.50 -4.33 -13.18
N TRP A 83 20.20 -5.44 -12.98
CA TRP A 83 21.02 -5.68 -11.77
C TRP A 83 21.98 -4.53 -11.41
N ASP A 84 22.61 -3.93 -12.42
CA ASP A 84 23.57 -2.84 -12.25
C ASP A 84 22.91 -1.52 -11.82
N ASP A 85 21.62 -1.36 -12.09
CA ASP A 85 20.81 -0.17 -11.77
C ASP A 85 19.98 -0.33 -10.49
N GLN A 86 20.01 -1.51 -9.86
CA GLN A 86 19.24 -1.76 -8.64
C GLN A 86 19.77 -0.96 -7.46
N SER A 87 18.85 -0.28 -6.76
CA SER A 87 19.17 0.34 -5.48
C SER A 87 19.43 -0.72 -4.40
N SER A 88 19.99 -0.29 -3.26
CA SER A 88 20.14 -1.16 -2.08
C SER A 88 18.80 -1.73 -1.61
N LEU A 89 17.72 -0.96 -1.73
CA LEU A 89 16.37 -1.42 -1.40
C LEU A 89 15.89 -2.50 -2.37
N ASP A 90 16.11 -2.32 -3.67
CA ASP A 90 15.63 -3.28 -4.67
C ASP A 90 16.35 -4.62 -4.51
N ARG A 91 17.68 -4.59 -4.29
CA ARG A 91 18.46 -5.80 -4.00
C ARG A 91 17.98 -6.51 -2.75
N ALA A 92 17.73 -5.78 -1.67
CA ALA A 92 17.23 -6.35 -0.43
C ALA A 92 15.87 -7.03 -0.63
N LEU A 93 14.95 -6.39 -1.35
CA LEU A 93 13.63 -6.95 -1.64
C LEU A 93 13.71 -8.18 -2.54
N VAL A 94 14.58 -8.19 -3.56
CA VAL A 94 14.83 -9.38 -4.39
C VAL A 94 15.31 -10.55 -3.54
N THR A 95 16.30 -10.34 -2.68
CA THR A 95 16.85 -11.39 -1.82
C THR A 95 15.81 -11.93 -0.84
N LEU A 96 15.00 -11.06 -0.23
CA LEU A 96 13.96 -11.49 0.70
C LEU A 96 12.82 -12.25 -0.01
N LEU A 97 12.45 -11.84 -1.23
CA LEU A 97 11.46 -12.58 -2.02
C LEU A 97 11.95 -13.97 -2.40
N ASP A 98 13.19 -14.08 -2.89
CA ASP A 98 13.81 -15.38 -3.20
C ASP A 98 13.86 -16.29 -1.96
N GLN A 99 14.25 -15.74 -0.81
CA GLN A 99 14.23 -16.47 0.46
C GLN A 99 12.81 -16.91 0.81
N ARG A 100 11.81 -16.03 0.70
CA ARG A 100 10.41 -16.37 0.99
C ARG A 100 9.89 -17.52 0.12
N ASP A 101 10.25 -17.52 -1.16
CA ASP A 101 9.75 -18.53 -2.12
C ASP A 101 10.41 -19.89 -1.93
N SER A 102 11.59 -19.92 -1.30
CA SER A 102 12.23 -21.16 -0.86
C SER A 102 11.58 -21.81 0.39
N LEU A 103 10.77 -21.04 1.14
CA LEU A 103 10.16 -21.48 2.39
C LEU A 103 8.80 -22.15 2.14
N THR A 104 8.53 -23.24 2.86
CA THR A 104 7.27 -23.99 2.78
C THR A 104 6.31 -23.67 3.93
N MET A 105 6.83 -23.23 5.08
CA MET A 105 6.02 -22.97 6.27
C MET A 105 5.37 -21.58 6.21
N PRO A 106 4.04 -21.47 6.38
CA PRO A 106 3.35 -20.18 6.32
C PRO A 106 3.86 -19.14 7.32
N THR A 107 4.25 -19.57 8.52
CA THR A 107 4.77 -18.68 9.57
C THR A 107 6.14 -18.10 9.21
N GLU A 108 6.99 -18.88 8.54
CA GLU A 108 8.31 -18.42 8.10
C GLU A 108 8.16 -17.43 6.93
N ARG A 109 7.28 -17.73 5.97
CA ARG A 109 6.94 -16.80 4.88
C ARG A 109 6.39 -15.47 5.42
N ALA A 110 5.50 -15.53 6.41
CA ALA A 110 4.97 -14.34 7.06
C ALA A 110 6.05 -13.52 7.78
N SER A 111 7.05 -14.18 8.39
CA SER A 111 8.19 -13.50 9.00
C SER A 111 9.01 -12.73 7.96
N ILE A 112 9.29 -13.34 6.81
CA ILE A 112 10.00 -12.67 5.71
C ILE A 112 9.18 -11.50 5.16
N GLU A 113 7.86 -11.66 5.02
CA GLU A 113 6.99 -10.54 4.62
C GLU A 113 7.09 -9.37 5.60
N GLN A 114 7.13 -9.62 6.91
CA GLN A 114 7.33 -8.55 7.89
C GLN A 114 8.70 -7.88 7.80
N GLU A 115 9.74 -8.65 7.48
CA GLU A 115 11.09 -8.12 7.24
C GLU A 115 11.13 -7.24 5.98
N MET A 116 10.52 -7.68 4.88
CA MET A 116 10.38 -6.87 3.67
C MET A 116 9.71 -5.53 3.96
N ARG A 117 8.62 -5.54 4.74
CA ARG A 117 7.94 -4.32 5.16
C ARG A 117 8.84 -3.41 5.98
N ALA A 118 9.64 -3.98 6.90
CA ALA A 118 10.58 -3.21 7.72
C ALA A 118 11.66 -2.53 6.87
N VAL A 119 12.22 -3.24 5.89
CA VAL A 119 13.23 -2.71 4.96
C VAL A 119 12.67 -1.54 4.13
N VAL A 120 11.43 -1.67 3.64
CA VAL A 120 10.75 -0.57 2.94
C VAL A 120 10.56 0.64 3.84
N ARG A 121 10.12 0.45 5.09
CA ARG A 121 9.93 1.57 6.03
C ARG A 121 11.24 2.31 6.30
N ALA A 122 12.32 1.58 6.54
CA ALA A 122 13.64 2.16 6.79
C ALA A 122 14.08 3.07 5.62
N HIS A 123 13.92 2.60 4.38
CA HIS A 123 14.32 3.37 3.20
C HIS A 123 13.43 4.59 2.92
N VAL A 124 12.12 4.49 3.16
CA VAL A 124 11.20 5.63 2.95
C VAL A 124 11.40 6.72 4.02
N SER A 125 11.88 6.37 5.21
CA SER A 125 12.19 7.34 6.28
C SER A 125 13.49 8.10 6.09
N GLU A 126 14.38 7.65 5.19
CA GLU A 126 15.67 8.30 4.90
C GLU A 126 15.59 9.39 3.81
N ARG A 127 14.40 9.63 3.24
CA ARG A 127 14.10 10.67 2.25
C ARG A 127 13.37 11.86 2.87
#